data_AF-A0A931PLQ7-F1
#
_entry.id   AF-A0A931PLQ7-F1
#
_cell.length_a   1.000
_cell.length_b   1.000
_cell.length_c   1.000
_cell.angle_alpha   90.00
_cell.angle_beta   90.00
_cell.angle_gamma   90.00
#
_symmetry.space_group_name_H-M   'P 1'
#
loop_
_entity.id
_entity.type
_entity.pdbx_description
1 polymer ?
#
loop_
_entity_poly.entity_id
_entity_poly.type
_entity_poly.pdbx_seq_one_letter_code
_entity_poly.pdbx_strand_id
1 'polypeptide(L)'
;MLEDALSAIETMGRGAYQPLFLVYLGEAYVLADRFEDALEFAGRALTLARERGQRGYEAWALRLLGEVTARRDPPEHADGHYRDALALAEDLRMRPLIAHCHLGLGKLTRRTGKREHAREHLTTATTMYGEMDMLFWLEQAQAEMSVVA
;
A
#
# COMPACT_ATOMS: atom_id res chain seq x y z
N MET A 1 -34.72 -20.15 -2.92
CA MET A 1 -33.69 -20.37 -3.98
C MET A 1 -33.24 -19.08 -4.66
N LEU A 2 -34.12 -18.25 -5.23
CA LEU A 2 -33.71 -16.96 -5.84
C LEU A 2 -33.36 -15.89 -4.80
N GLU A 3 -34.13 -15.79 -3.72
CA GLU A 3 -33.87 -14.88 -2.59
C GLU A 3 -32.60 -15.28 -1.80
N ASP A 4 -32.35 -16.58 -1.65
CA ASP A 4 -31.11 -17.09 -1.03
C ASP A 4 -29.88 -16.80 -1.91
N ALA A 5 -30.01 -16.91 -3.24
CA ALA A 5 -28.93 -16.58 -4.17
C ALA A 5 -28.64 -15.07 -4.19
N LEU A 6 -29.67 -14.22 -4.11
CA LEU A 6 -29.50 -12.77 -4.04
C LEU A 6 -28.86 -12.34 -2.71
N SER A 7 -29.35 -12.87 -1.58
CA SER A 7 -28.77 -12.66 -0.25
C SER A 7 -27.33 -13.17 -0.18
N ALA A 8 -27.04 -14.32 -0.79
CA ALA A 8 -25.67 -14.84 -0.89
C ALA A 8 -24.78 -13.94 -1.76
N ILE A 9 -25.27 -13.40 -2.88
CA ILE A 9 -24.54 -12.46 -3.74
C ILE A 9 -24.30 -11.12 -3.05
N GLU A 10 -25.27 -10.60 -2.29
CA GLU A 10 -25.12 -9.36 -1.52
C GLU A 10 -24.17 -9.52 -0.33
N THR A 11 -24.25 -10.66 0.36
CA THR A 11 -23.37 -11.01 1.48
C THR A 11 -21.95 -11.32 0.97
N MET A 12 -21.82 -12.03 -0.15
CA MET A 12 -20.55 -12.23 -0.86
C MET A 12 -19.99 -10.92 -1.40
N GLY A 13 -20.82 -10.01 -1.91
CA GLY A 13 -20.39 -8.71 -2.42
C GLY A 13 -19.87 -7.81 -1.30
N ARG A 14 -20.60 -7.69 -0.19
CA ARG A 14 -20.11 -6.93 0.99
C ARG A 14 -18.88 -7.57 1.63
N GLY A 15 -18.86 -8.90 1.71
CA GLY A 15 -17.71 -9.65 2.23
C GLY A 15 -16.49 -9.50 1.33
N ALA A 16 -16.60 -9.81 0.04
CA ALA A 16 -15.46 -9.89 -0.89
C ALA A 16 -14.67 -8.57 -0.99
N TYR A 17 -15.34 -7.41 -0.97
CA TYR A 17 -14.66 -6.11 -1.03
C TYR A 17 -14.34 -5.52 0.35
N GLN A 18 -14.70 -6.20 1.44
CA GLN A 18 -14.47 -5.72 2.81
C GLN A 18 -13.00 -5.36 3.08
N PRO A 19 -11.98 -6.17 2.69
CA PRO A 19 -10.59 -5.78 2.89
C PRO A 19 -10.21 -4.48 2.16
N LEU A 20 -10.75 -4.27 0.96
CA LEU A 20 -10.49 -3.06 0.17
C LEU A 20 -11.05 -1.80 0.86
N PHE A 21 -12.27 -1.86 1.39
CA PHE A 21 -12.84 -0.75 2.15
C PHE A 21 -12.03 -0.44 3.43
N LEU A 22 -11.51 -1.48 4.10
CA LEU A 22 -10.65 -1.29 5.27
C LEU A 22 -9.31 -0.63 4.87
N VAL A 23 -8.74 -0.96 3.71
CA VAL A 23 -7.55 -0.27 3.17
C VAL A 23 -7.85 1.20 2.90
N TYR A 24 -8.93 1.53 2.19
CA TYR A 24 -9.28 2.94 1.91
C TYR A 24 -9.56 3.74 3.18
N LEU A 25 -10.22 3.14 4.17
CA LEU A 25 -10.44 3.79 5.46
C LEU A 25 -9.13 4.04 6.20
N GLY A 26 -8.21 3.07 6.18
CA GLY A 26 -6.88 3.26 6.76
C GLY A 26 -6.05 4.33 6.03
N GLU A 27 -6.15 4.42 4.69
CA GLU A 27 -5.53 5.52 3.92
C GLU A 27 -6.11 6.89 4.33
N ALA A 28 -7.42 6.99 4.50
CA ALA A 28 -8.05 8.21 4.99
C ALA A 28 -7.56 8.60 6.39
N TYR A 29 -7.34 7.63 7.29
CA TYR A 29 -6.76 7.89 8.60
C TYR A 29 -5.29 8.30 8.56
N VAL A 30 -4.50 7.77 7.63
CA VAL A 30 -3.12 8.25 7.38
C VAL A 30 -3.13 9.73 6.99
N LEU A 31 -4.05 10.13 6.11
CA LEU A 31 -4.20 11.53 5.68
C LEU A 31 -4.69 12.46 6.81
N ALA A 32 -5.37 11.90 7.81
CA ALA A 32 -5.84 12.62 8.98
C ALA A 32 -4.85 12.56 10.17
N ASP A 33 -3.63 12.06 9.96
CA ASP A 33 -2.61 11.84 11.00
C ASP A 33 -3.09 10.97 12.20
N ARG A 34 -4.08 10.10 11.96
CA ARG A 34 -4.63 9.15 12.94
C ARG A 34 -4.00 7.76 12.75
N PHE A 35 -2.72 7.65 13.11
CA PHE A 35 -1.91 6.47 12.78
C PHE A 35 -2.32 5.19 13.51
N GLU A 36 -2.83 5.29 14.74
CA GLU A 36 -3.33 4.14 15.50
C GLU A 36 -4.55 3.52 14.84
N ASP A 37 -5.51 4.35 14.42
CA ASP A 37 -6.69 3.90 13.67
C ASP A 37 -6.27 3.29 12.34
N ALA A 38 -5.38 3.96 11.59
CA ALA A 38 -4.88 3.45 10.33
C ALA A 38 -4.21 2.08 10.48
N LEU A 39 -3.46 1.87 11.57
CA LEU A 39 -2.82 0.59 11.88
C LEU A 39 -3.86 -0.50 12.18
N GLU A 40 -4.90 -0.19 12.95
CA GLU A 40 -6.00 -1.13 13.24
C GLU A 40 -6.67 -1.58 11.93
N PHE A 41 -7.05 -0.63 11.08
CA PHE A 41 -7.76 -0.93 9.83
C PHE A 41 -6.89 -1.67 8.82
N ALA A 42 -5.61 -1.31 8.71
CA ALA A 42 -4.66 -2.02 7.86
C ALA A 42 -4.42 -3.46 8.35
N GLY A 43 -4.29 -3.66 9.67
CA GLY A 43 -4.13 -4.99 10.28
C GLY A 43 -5.37 -5.87 10.07
N ARG A 44 -6.57 -5.30 10.25
CA ARG A 44 -7.84 -6.01 9.99
C ARG A 44 -7.99 -6.36 8.51
N ALA A 45 -7.63 -5.46 7.59
CA ALA A 45 -7.63 -5.73 6.16
C ALA A 45 -6.70 -6.90 5.81
N LEU A 46 -5.50 -6.92 6.39
CA LEU A 46 -4.51 -7.98 6.17
C LEU A 46 -5.02 -9.34 6.65
N THR A 47 -5.51 -9.42 7.90
CA THR A 47 -6.07 -10.66 8.46
C THR A 47 -7.19 -11.20 7.58
N LEU A 48 -8.14 -10.32 7.22
CA LEU A 48 -9.30 -10.72 6.44
C LEU A 48 -8.95 -11.17 5.02
N ALA A 49 -8.00 -10.47 4.37
CA ALA A 49 -7.53 -10.85 3.04
C ALA A 49 -6.84 -12.22 3.07
N ARG A 50 -6.03 -12.49 4.09
CA ARG A 50 -5.35 -13.80 4.26
C ARG A 50 -6.33 -14.93 4.53
N GLU A 51 -7.27 -14.75 5.46
CA GLU A 51 -8.30 -15.73 5.79
C GLU A 51 -9.13 -16.15 4.57
N ARG A 52 -9.32 -15.22 3.63
CA ARG A 52 -10.11 -15.43 2.42
C ARG A 52 -9.28 -15.74 1.17
N GLY A 53 -7.96 -15.83 1.29
CA GLY A 53 -7.06 -16.07 0.14
C GLY A 53 -7.05 -14.94 -0.90
N GLN A 54 -7.43 -13.73 -0.53
CA GLN A 54 -7.53 -12.57 -1.42
C GLN A 54 -6.18 -11.87 -1.57
N ARG A 55 -5.24 -12.53 -2.25
CA ARG A 55 -3.83 -12.10 -2.37
C ARG A 55 -3.64 -10.64 -2.83
N GLY A 56 -4.50 -10.15 -3.73
CA GLY A 56 -4.42 -8.75 -4.17
C GLY A 56 -4.71 -7.73 -3.06
N TYR A 57 -5.68 -8.02 -2.18
CA TYR A 57 -5.98 -7.16 -1.03
C TYR A 57 -4.97 -7.32 0.10
N GLU A 58 -4.39 -8.51 0.24
CA GLU A 58 -3.26 -8.72 1.14
C GLU A 58 -2.08 -7.79 0.78
N ALA A 59 -1.74 -7.70 -0.52
CA ALA A 59 -0.67 -6.81 -0.97
C ALA A 59 -0.96 -5.33 -0.67
N TRP A 60 -2.20 -4.87 -0.89
CA TRP A 60 -2.63 -3.52 -0.55
C TRP A 60 -2.58 -3.23 0.95
N ALA A 61 -3.02 -4.18 1.78
CA ALA A 61 -2.98 -4.05 3.23
C ALA A 61 -1.53 -3.99 3.76
N LEU A 62 -0.64 -4.82 3.23
CA LEU A 62 0.79 -4.79 3.55
C LEU A 62 1.43 -3.45 3.17
N ARG A 63 1.13 -2.91 1.99
CA ARG A 63 1.61 -1.59 1.57
C ARG A 63 1.15 -0.50 2.55
N LEU A 64 -0.11 -0.54 2.96
CA LEU A 64 -0.67 0.42 3.91
C LEU A 64 -0.02 0.28 5.29
N LEU A 65 0.20 -0.94 5.78
CA LEU A 65 0.96 -1.16 7.02
C LEU A 65 2.37 -0.57 6.91
N GLY A 66 3.04 -0.74 5.78
CA GLY A 66 4.33 -0.09 5.46
C GLY A 66 4.25 1.43 5.59
N GLU A 67 3.25 2.07 5.00
CA GLU A 67 3.04 3.53 5.09
C GLU A 67 2.77 3.99 6.53
N VAL A 68 1.86 3.34 7.24
CA VAL A 68 1.49 3.71 8.62
C VAL A 68 2.67 3.54 9.57
N THR A 69 3.34 2.39 9.52
CA THR A 69 4.52 2.10 10.36
C THR A 69 5.69 2.99 9.99
N ALA A 70 5.83 3.38 8.72
CA ALA A 70 6.81 4.37 8.33
C ALA A 70 6.54 5.69 9.05
N ARG A 71 5.31 6.14 9.34
CA ARG A 71 5.12 7.43 10.04
C ARG A 71 5.59 7.46 11.50
N ARG A 72 5.92 6.31 12.10
CA ARG A 72 6.41 6.20 13.48
C ARG A 72 7.90 6.50 13.61
N ASP A 73 8.32 6.85 14.82
CA ASP A 73 9.72 7.00 15.21
C ASP A 73 10.02 6.14 16.45
N PRO A 74 10.81 5.06 16.34
CA PRO A 74 11.47 4.57 15.11
C PRO A 74 10.50 3.90 14.11
N PRO A 75 10.79 3.91 12.80
CA PRO A 75 9.96 3.30 11.76
C PRO A 75 10.21 1.80 11.63
N GLU A 76 10.01 1.08 12.74
CA GLU A 76 10.25 -0.36 12.81
C GLU A 76 9.31 -1.13 11.87
N HIS A 77 9.81 -2.21 11.27
CA HIS A 77 9.07 -3.14 10.41
C HIS A 77 8.50 -2.57 9.10
N ALA A 78 8.51 -1.26 8.89
CA ALA A 78 7.97 -0.61 7.68
C ALA A 78 8.60 -1.13 6.38
N ASP A 79 9.91 -1.30 6.39
CA ASP A 79 10.70 -1.83 5.27
C ASP A 79 10.28 -3.26 4.90
N GLY A 80 10.01 -4.09 5.91
CA GLY A 80 9.52 -5.47 5.73
C GLY A 80 8.13 -5.50 5.09
N HIS A 81 7.18 -4.72 5.64
CA HIS A 81 5.82 -4.65 5.09
C HIS A 81 5.80 -4.19 3.62
N TYR A 82 6.62 -3.20 3.26
CA TYR A 82 6.73 -2.76 1.87
C TYR A 82 7.33 -3.84 0.95
N ARG A 83 8.34 -4.59 1.41
CA ARG A 83 8.93 -5.66 0.61
C ARG A 83 7.99 -6.84 0.42
N ASP A 84 7.24 -7.21 1.46
CA ASP A 84 6.23 -8.26 1.37
C ASP A 84 5.11 -7.85 0.38
N ALA A 85 4.67 -6.60 0.45
CA ALA A 85 3.71 -6.04 -0.50
C ALA A 85 4.24 -6.04 -1.94
N LEU A 86 5.51 -5.62 -2.13
CA LEU A 86 6.18 -5.57 -3.41
C LEU A 86 6.29 -6.97 -4.04
N ALA A 87 6.81 -7.96 -3.31
CA ALA A 87 6.95 -9.33 -3.79
C ALA A 87 5.59 -9.91 -4.22
N LEU A 88 4.55 -9.68 -3.41
CA LEU A 88 3.20 -10.14 -3.74
C LEU A 88 2.60 -9.39 -4.94
N ALA A 89 2.88 -8.09 -5.06
CA ALA A 89 2.43 -7.30 -6.21
C ALA A 89 3.14 -7.71 -7.50
N GLU A 90 4.42 -8.08 -7.45
CA GLU A 90 5.19 -8.64 -8.58
C GLU A 90 4.62 -9.98 -9.04
N ASP A 91 4.40 -10.90 -8.11
CA ASP A 91 3.75 -12.20 -8.35
C ASP A 91 2.40 -12.05 -9.08
N LEU A 92 1.61 -11.06 -8.64
CA LEU A 92 0.28 -10.78 -9.18
C LEU A 92 0.29 -9.80 -10.35
N ARG A 93 1.48 -9.30 -10.76
CA ARG A 93 1.67 -8.30 -11.83
C ARG A 93 0.87 -7.01 -11.63
N MET A 94 0.71 -6.57 -10.39
CA MET A 94 -0.03 -5.38 -10.01
C MET A 94 0.84 -4.12 -10.18
N ARG A 95 1.09 -3.70 -11.43
CA ARG A 95 2.00 -2.59 -11.76
C ARG A 95 1.80 -1.31 -10.93
N PRO A 96 0.57 -0.80 -10.70
CA PRO A 96 0.38 0.37 -9.85
C PRO A 96 0.86 0.16 -8.41
N LEU A 97 0.58 -1.01 -7.85
CA LEU A 97 0.98 -1.35 -6.49
C LEU A 97 2.49 -1.49 -6.34
N ILE A 98 3.17 -2.06 -7.34
CA ILE A 98 4.64 -2.11 -7.40
C ILE A 98 5.23 -0.70 -7.33
N ALA A 99 4.70 0.24 -8.12
CA ALA A 99 5.14 1.64 -8.10
C ALA A 99 4.89 2.32 -6.75
N HIS A 100 3.75 2.05 -6.11
CA HIS A 100 3.47 2.56 -4.76
C HIS A 100 4.41 1.99 -3.70
N CYS A 101 4.77 0.71 -3.77
CA CYS A 101 5.75 0.10 -2.87
C CYS A 101 7.13 0.75 -3.01
N HIS A 102 7.58 0.98 -4.26
CA HIS A 102 8.82 1.70 -4.50
C HIS A 102 8.80 3.14 -4.00
N LEU A 103 7.69 3.88 -4.19
CA LEU A 103 7.54 5.21 -3.63
C LEU A 103 7.65 5.20 -2.10
N GLY A 104 6.98 4.25 -1.43
CA GLY A 104 7.02 4.09 0.02
C GLY A 104 8.42 3.75 0.55
N LEU A 105 9.11 2.79 -0.08
CA LEU A 105 10.50 2.43 0.25
C LEU A 105 11.46 3.59 0.03
N GLY A 106 11.28 4.36 -1.05
CA GLY A 106 12.06 5.56 -1.34
C GLY A 106 11.94 6.62 -0.24
N LYS A 107 10.70 6.91 0.19
CA LYS A 107 10.43 7.84 1.31
C LYS A 107 11.05 7.34 2.62
N LEU A 108 10.89 6.05 2.93
CA LEU A 108 11.41 5.45 4.16
C LEU A 108 12.95 5.49 4.22
N THR A 109 13.61 5.08 3.14
CA THR A 109 15.08 5.07 3.04
C THR A 109 15.66 6.48 3.05
N ARG A 110 14.98 7.45 2.42
CA ARG A 110 15.34 8.87 2.52
C ARG A 110 15.35 9.34 3.97
N ARG A 111 14.25 9.09 4.70
CA ARG A 111 14.10 9.55 6.08
C ARG A 111 15.07 8.87 7.05
N THR A 112 15.47 7.64 6.76
CA THR A 112 16.47 6.88 7.54
C THR A 112 17.92 7.16 7.11
N GLY A 113 18.16 8.13 6.23
CA GLY A 113 19.49 8.60 5.82
C GLY A 113 20.17 7.78 4.71
N LYS A 114 19.49 6.76 4.15
CA LYS A 114 20.02 5.88 3.11
C LYS A 114 19.75 6.46 1.71
N ARG A 115 20.39 7.59 1.38
CA ARG A 115 20.12 8.37 0.15
C ARG A 115 20.24 7.57 -1.15
N GLU A 116 21.25 6.71 -1.29
CA GLU A 116 21.42 5.89 -2.51
C GLU A 116 20.21 4.98 -2.77
N HIS A 117 19.78 4.23 -1.75
CA HIS A 117 18.63 3.33 -1.84
C HIS A 117 17.33 4.11 -2.09
N ALA A 118 17.22 5.31 -1.52
CA ALA A 118 16.10 6.19 -1.77
C ALA A 118 16.01 6.60 -3.24
N ARG A 119 17.15 6.96 -3.85
CA ARG A 119 17.20 7.36 -5.25
C ARG A 119 16.83 6.22 -6.19
N GLU A 120 17.31 5.01 -5.92
CA GLU A 120 16.97 3.82 -6.71
C GLU A 120 15.45 3.60 -6.72
N HIS A 121 14.84 3.53 -5.53
CA HIS A 121 13.41 3.31 -5.41
C HIS A 121 12.56 4.45 -5.99
N LEU A 122 12.95 5.71 -5.77
CA LEU A 122 12.23 6.86 -6.32
C LEU A 122 12.37 6.97 -7.85
N THR A 123 13.52 6.58 -8.41
CA THR A 123 13.70 6.50 -9.87
C THR A 123 12.77 5.46 -10.46
N THR A 124 12.73 4.25 -9.89
CA THR A 124 11.83 3.18 -10.35
C THR A 124 10.36 3.63 -10.27
N ALA A 125 9.94 4.20 -9.14
CA ALA A 125 8.57 4.70 -8.99
C ALA A 125 8.23 5.78 -10.03
N THR A 126 9.12 6.76 -10.24
CA THR A 126 8.94 7.84 -11.23
C THR A 126 8.77 7.28 -12.64
N THR A 127 9.67 6.38 -13.07
CA THR A 127 9.59 5.74 -14.39
C THR A 127 8.27 5.00 -14.56
N MET A 128 7.89 4.19 -13.58
CA MET A 128 6.66 3.40 -13.64
C MET A 128 5.40 4.27 -13.70
N TYR A 129 5.31 5.34 -12.89
CA TYR A 129 4.18 6.26 -12.97
C TYR A 129 4.11 6.99 -14.31
N GLY A 130 5.26 7.36 -14.88
CA GLY A 130 5.33 7.95 -16.22
C GLY A 130 4.83 6.99 -17.31
N GLU A 131 5.28 5.73 -17.29
CA GLU A 131 4.83 4.70 -18.24
C GLU A 131 3.32 4.38 -18.13
N MET A 132 2.70 4.68 -16.99
CA MET A 132 1.27 4.44 -16.72
C MET A 132 0.42 5.72 -16.79
N ASP A 133 1.00 6.87 -17.17
CA ASP A 133 0.35 8.19 -17.18
C ASP A 133 -0.31 8.58 -15.84
N MET A 134 0.25 8.13 -14.72
CA MET A 134 -0.25 8.41 -13.36
C MET A 134 0.29 9.75 -12.84
N LEU A 135 -0.12 10.85 -13.49
CA LEU A 135 0.47 12.19 -13.32
C LEU A 135 0.54 12.66 -11.86
N PHE A 136 -0.54 12.48 -11.10
CA PHE A 136 -0.55 12.86 -9.67
C PHE A 136 0.59 12.18 -8.88
N TRP A 137 0.79 10.88 -9.11
CA TRP A 137 1.83 10.13 -8.41
C TRP A 137 3.22 10.36 -8.96
N LEU A 138 3.32 10.63 -10.27
CA LEU A 138 4.55 11.05 -10.92
C LEU A 138 5.09 12.34 -10.28
N GLU A 139 4.25 13.36 -10.12
CA GLU A 139 4.62 14.63 -9.49
C GLU A 139 5.09 14.41 -8.04
N GLN A 140 4.39 13.57 -7.27
CA GLN A 140 4.77 13.23 -5.89
C GLN A 140 6.12 12.51 -5.83
N ALA A 141 6.38 11.55 -6.72
CA ALA A 141 7.64 10.83 -6.76
C ALA A 141 8.82 11.74 -7.16
N GLN A 142 8.60 12.64 -8.11
CA GLN A 142 9.60 13.64 -8.53
C GLN A 142 9.91 14.64 -7.42
N ALA A 143 8.90 15.09 -6.67
CA ALA A 143 9.10 15.95 -5.52
C ALA A 143 9.99 15.29 -4.47
N GLU A 144 9.74 14.04 -4.12
CA GLU A 144 10.60 13.28 -3.19
C GLU A 144 12.02 13.08 -3.75
N MET A 145 12.17 12.82 -5.06
CA MET A 145 13.46 12.63 -5.71
C MET A 145 14.31 13.90 -5.67
N SER A 146 13.70 15.08 -5.81
CA SER A 146 14.40 16.36 -5.73
C SER A 146 15.04 16.63 -4.36
N VAL A 147 14.54 15.99 -3.29
CA VAL A 147 15.06 16.12 -1.92
C VAL A 147 16.23 15.15 -1.66
N VAL A 148 16.41 14.14 -2.52
CA VAL A 148 17.47 13.11 -2.41
C VAL A 148 18.66 13.40 -3.34
N ALA A 149 18.46 14.26 -4.35
CA ALA A 149 19.50 14.74 -5.26
C ALA A 149 20.54 15.61 -4.53
#